data_AF-O35044-F1
#
_entry.id   AF-O35044-F1
#
_cell.length_a   1.000
_cell.length_b   1.000
_cell.length_c   1.000
_cell.angle_alpha   90.00
_cell.angle_beta   90.00
_cell.angle_gamma   90.00
#
_symmetry.space_group_name_H-M   'P 1'
#
loop_
_entity.id
_entity.type
_entity.pdbx_description
1 polymer ?
#
loop_
_entity_poly.entity_id
_entity_poly.type
_entity_poly.pdbx_seq_one_letter_code
_entity_poly.pdbx_strand_id
1 'polypeptide(L)'
;MIKAFLIERRSWIAAFLFQQALMLFIAFVDPSISFGNVLYMVYLCILFFIIFLWFRYRKETAFYKSLKTWENNLDVTAINEPETPFEAMVERSIAGQTEHLKQTAARHRLALENEKDELMAWIHEVKTPLTAMHLIIDRMEEKALKSQLSYEWLRIHLLLDQQLHQKRISFIENDLSVEFIQLQPLIFKEIKDLQSWCIQKGIGFDIQLEAKEVLSDAKWLAFIIRQLLTNAVKYSEASEIEIKSFQKGEQTQLQVKDCGRGIDPKDVPRIFDKGFTSTTDHHDQASTGMGLYLAKKAAAPLLIHIDVESEFGAGTVFTLTFPIRNQFEHVISV
;
A
#
# COMPACT_ATOMS: atom_id res chain seq x y z
N MET A 1 -16.17 33.47 -0.56
CA MET A 1 -17.22 33.79 0.43
C MET A 1 -17.95 35.08 0.13
N ILE A 2 -17.29 36.22 -0.09
CA ILE A 2 -17.98 37.50 -0.40
C ILE A 2 -18.95 37.37 -1.58
N LYS A 3 -18.52 36.75 -2.69
CA LYS A 3 -19.41 36.50 -3.84
C LYS A 3 -20.66 35.71 -3.47
N ALA A 4 -20.53 34.64 -2.68
CA ALA A 4 -21.67 33.83 -2.24
C ALA A 4 -22.63 34.64 -1.35
N PHE A 5 -22.09 35.41 -0.40
CA PHE A 5 -22.87 36.29 0.47
C PHE A 5 -23.67 37.34 -0.33
N LEU A 6 -23.04 38.00 -1.31
CA LEU A 6 -23.72 38.98 -2.17
C LEU A 6 -24.80 38.34 -3.06
N ILE A 7 -24.54 37.13 -3.59
CA ILE A 7 -25.52 36.39 -4.39
C ILE A 7 -26.75 36.03 -3.55
N GLU A 8 -26.55 35.55 -2.32
CA GLU A 8 -27.63 35.19 -1.41
C GLU A 8 -28.48 36.42 -1.01
N ARG A 9 -27.83 37.57 -0.77
CA ARG A 9 -28.49 38.81 -0.32
C ARG A 9 -28.90 39.74 -1.47
N ARG A 10 -28.81 39.32 -2.74
CA ARG A 10 -29.11 40.15 -3.92
C ARG A 10 -30.50 40.77 -3.89
N SER A 11 -31.51 40.05 -3.41
CA SER A 11 -32.90 40.53 -3.31
C SER A 11 -33.05 41.66 -2.29
N TRP A 12 -32.41 41.50 -1.13
CA TRP A 12 -32.38 42.51 -0.07
C TRP A 12 -31.64 43.78 -0.51
N ILE A 13 -30.49 43.62 -1.17
CA ILE A 13 -29.70 44.74 -1.71
C ILE A 13 -30.51 45.47 -2.80
N ALA A 14 -31.15 44.73 -3.71
CA ALA A 14 -31.97 45.31 -4.76
C ALA A 14 -33.19 46.07 -4.21
N ALA A 15 -33.88 45.51 -3.21
CA ALA A 15 -35.00 46.17 -2.55
C ALA A 15 -34.57 47.46 -1.84
N PHE A 16 -33.42 47.44 -1.15
CA PHE A 16 -32.87 48.63 -0.50
C PHE A 16 -32.51 49.71 -1.52
N LEU A 17 -31.81 49.36 -2.59
CA LEU A 17 -31.44 50.32 -3.65
C LEU A 17 -32.68 50.89 -4.35
N PHE A 18 -33.69 50.06 -4.60
CA PHE A 18 -34.97 50.51 -5.16
C PHE A 18 -35.66 51.52 -4.23
N GLN A 19 -35.69 51.27 -2.93
CA GLN A 19 -36.24 52.22 -1.94
C GLN A 19 -35.48 53.56 -1.95
N GLN A 20 -34.15 53.54 -2.05
CA GLN A 20 -33.36 54.78 -2.15
C GLN A 20 -33.63 55.53 -3.45
N ALA A 21 -33.71 54.82 -4.57
CA ALA A 21 -34.05 55.41 -5.87
C ALA A 21 -35.45 56.04 -5.86
N LEU A 22 -36.41 55.38 -5.21
CA LEU A 22 -37.77 55.90 -5.04
C LEU A 22 -37.79 57.19 -4.21
N MET A 23 -37.01 57.28 -3.11
CA MET A 23 -36.91 58.51 -2.32
C MET A 23 -36.33 59.67 -3.13
N LEU A 24 -35.29 59.43 -3.93
CA LEU A 24 -34.73 60.45 -4.82
C LEU A 24 -35.72 60.88 -5.91
N PHE A 25 -36.49 59.93 -6.45
CA PHE A 25 -37.52 60.22 -7.44
C PHE A 25 -38.64 61.10 -6.86
N ILE A 26 -39.12 60.80 -5.66
CA ILE A 26 -40.13 61.62 -4.96
C ILE A 26 -39.60 63.05 -4.75
N ALA A 27 -38.36 63.20 -4.28
CA ALA A 27 -37.73 64.50 -4.06
C ALA A 27 -37.44 65.28 -5.35
N PHE A 28 -37.36 64.59 -6.49
CA PHE A 28 -37.20 65.21 -7.80
C PHE A 28 -38.54 65.71 -8.37
N VAL A 29 -39.63 64.98 -8.11
CA VAL A 29 -40.97 65.31 -8.62
C VAL A 29 -41.66 66.38 -7.77
N ASP A 30 -41.43 66.41 -6.46
CA ASP A 30 -42.05 67.35 -5.53
C ASP A 30 -41.13 68.57 -5.26
N PRO A 31 -41.45 69.76 -5.80
CA PRO A 31 -40.62 70.96 -5.62
C PRO A 31 -40.55 71.46 -4.17
N SER A 32 -41.47 71.02 -3.31
CA SER A 32 -41.45 71.37 -1.87
C SER A 32 -40.33 70.67 -1.11
N ILE A 33 -39.79 69.58 -1.68
CA ILE A 33 -38.74 68.78 -1.06
C ILE A 33 -37.38 69.21 -1.63
N SER A 34 -36.48 69.67 -0.76
CA SER A 34 -35.11 69.97 -1.17
C SER A 34 -34.38 68.68 -1.57
N PHE A 35 -34.12 68.54 -2.87
CA PHE A 35 -33.39 67.40 -3.42
C PHE A 35 -32.02 67.19 -2.75
N GLY A 36 -31.30 68.27 -2.43
CA GLY A 36 -29.99 68.18 -1.77
C GLY A 36 -30.07 67.56 -0.37
N ASN A 37 -31.14 67.85 0.39
CA ASN A 37 -31.33 67.28 1.72
C ASN A 37 -31.66 65.79 1.64
N VAL A 38 -32.52 65.39 0.70
CA VAL A 38 -32.85 63.97 0.50
C VAL A 38 -31.64 63.19 -0.02
N LEU A 39 -30.84 63.77 -0.91
CA LEU A 39 -29.60 63.16 -1.38
C LEU A 39 -28.63 62.88 -0.23
N TYR A 40 -28.48 63.83 0.70
CA TYR A 40 -27.66 63.63 1.90
C TYR A 40 -28.20 62.50 2.80
N MET A 41 -29.52 62.44 3.02
CA MET A 41 -30.14 61.35 3.78
C MET A 41 -29.92 59.99 3.10
N VAL A 42 -30.09 59.90 1.79
CA VAL A 42 -29.84 58.68 1.01
C VAL A 42 -28.37 58.26 1.12
N TYR A 43 -27.44 59.21 1.04
CA TYR A 43 -26.02 58.95 1.23
C TYR A 43 -25.73 58.34 2.61
N LEU A 44 -26.26 58.91 3.69
CA LEU A 44 -26.10 58.36 5.05
C LEU A 44 -26.73 56.97 5.19
N CYS A 45 -27.91 56.75 4.60
CA CYS A 45 -28.57 55.44 4.57
C CYS A 45 -27.71 54.39 3.86
N ILE A 46 -27.11 54.73 2.71
CA ILE A 46 -26.23 53.83 1.97
C ILE A 46 -24.98 53.52 2.79
N LEU A 47 -24.35 54.52 3.42
CA LEU A 47 -23.18 54.32 4.27
C LEU A 47 -23.50 53.38 5.44
N PHE A 48 -24.62 53.60 6.13
CA PHE A 48 -25.10 52.73 7.20
C PHE A 48 -25.35 51.29 6.70
N PHE A 49 -25.97 51.15 5.53
CA PHE A 49 -26.24 49.84 4.94
C PHE A 49 -24.95 49.09 4.58
N ILE A 50 -23.91 49.78 4.10
CA ILE A 50 -22.59 49.16 3.84
C ILE A 50 -21.95 48.65 5.15
N ILE A 51 -21.98 49.45 6.23
CA ILE A 51 -21.46 49.04 7.54
C ILE A 51 -22.25 47.83 8.06
N PHE A 52 -23.58 47.85 7.93
CA PHE A 52 -24.43 46.73 8.29
C PHE A 52 -24.10 45.46 7.50
N LEU A 53 -23.94 45.55 6.18
CA LEU A 53 -23.55 44.41 5.33
C LEU A 53 -22.17 43.88 5.71
N TRP A 54 -21.22 44.74 6.07
CA TRP A 54 -19.89 44.32 6.52
C TRP A 54 -19.95 43.53 7.84
N PHE A 55 -20.73 44.02 8.81
CA PHE A 55 -20.94 43.31 10.08
C PHE A 55 -21.63 41.96 9.84
N ARG A 56 -22.69 41.93 9.03
CA ARG A 56 -23.40 40.70 8.66
C ARG A 56 -22.51 39.74 7.89
N TYR A 57 -21.70 40.20 6.96
CA TYR A 57 -20.73 39.35 6.25
C TYR A 57 -19.78 38.67 7.22
N ARG A 58 -19.22 39.40 8.21
CA ARG A 58 -18.32 38.80 9.19
C ARG A 58 -19.01 37.72 10.02
N LYS A 59 -20.21 38.01 10.51
CA LYS A 59 -21.01 37.08 11.33
C LYS A 59 -21.45 35.85 10.53
N GLU A 60 -22.21 36.07 9.46
CA GLU A 60 -22.88 35.01 8.68
C GLU A 60 -21.90 34.18 7.84
N THR A 61 -20.66 34.62 7.60
CA THR A 61 -19.69 33.81 6.83
C THR A 61 -18.67 33.08 7.69
N ALA A 62 -18.61 33.32 9.00
CA ALA A 62 -17.63 32.67 9.88
C ALA A 62 -17.83 31.15 9.92
N PHE A 63 -19.06 30.68 10.12
CA PHE A 63 -19.42 29.26 10.14
C PHE A 63 -19.12 28.56 8.81
N TYR A 64 -19.59 29.11 7.69
CA TYR A 64 -19.35 28.49 6.38
C TYR A 64 -17.89 28.55 5.95
N LYS A 65 -17.10 29.51 6.44
CA LYS A 65 -15.64 29.52 6.23
C LYS A 65 -14.98 28.36 6.98
N SER A 66 -15.31 28.16 8.26
CA SER A 66 -14.78 27.03 9.03
C SER A 66 -15.21 25.70 8.42
N LEU A 67 -16.44 25.62 7.90
CA LEU A 67 -16.92 24.42 7.22
C LEU A 67 -16.14 24.14 5.92
N LYS A 68 -15.85 25.17 5.13
CA LYS A 68 -15.05 25.02 3.90
C LYS A 68 -13.61 24.56 4.21
N THR A 69 -13.02 25.03 5.31
CA THR A 69 -11.69 24.57 5.72
C THR A 69 -11.70 23.16 6.32
N TRP A 70 -12.84 22.71 6.83
CA TRP A 70 -13.03 21.41 7.46
C TRP A 70 -13.14 20.24 6.47
N GLU A 71 -13.38 20.47 5.18
CA GLU A 71 -13.74 19.44 4.16
C GLU A 71 -12.84 18.18 4.14
N ASN A 72 -11.59 18.25 4.59
CA ASN A 72 -10.65 17.12 4.68
C ASN A 72 -10.30 16.69 6.11
N ASN A 73 -11.06 17.11 7.12
CA ASN A 73 -10.85 16.78 8.53
C ASN A 73 -12.10 16.07 9.08
N LEU A 74 -11.92 15.01 9.88
CA LEU A 74 -13.01 14.29 10.57
C LEU A 74 -13.27 14.86 11.98
N ASP A 75 -12.55 15.91 12.38
CA ASP A 75 -12.72 16.56 13.66
C ASP A 75 -13.74 17.70 13.57
N VAL A 76 -14.96 17.42 14.02
CA VAL A 76 -16.08 18.36 13.99
C VAL A 76 -15.83 19.55 14.92
N THR A 77 -14.94 19.43 15.93
CA THR A 77 -14.63 20.52 16.87
C THR A 77 -13.89 21.69 16.22
N ALA A 78 -13.36 21.50 15.01
CA ALA A 78 -12.74 22.56 14.21
C ALA A 78 -13.76 23.48 13.50
N ILE A 79 -15.05 23.14 13.52
CA ILE A 79 -16.11 23.98 12.98
C ILE A 79 -16.51 25.00 14.05
N ASN A 80 -16.65 26.27 13.66
CA ASN A 80 -17.14 27.30 14.58
C ASN A 80 -18.53 26.96 15.11
N GLU A 81 -18.83 27.36 16.34
CA GLU A 81 -20.16 27.17 16.93
C GLU A 81 -21.25 27.82 16.06
N PRO A 82 -22.40 27.16 15.86
CA PRO A 82 -23.49 27.70 15.07
C PRO A 82 -24.17 28.85 15.82
N GLU A 83 -24.37 29.98 15.16
CA GLU A 83 -25.07 31.14 15.74
C GLU A 83 -26.53 31.24 15.26
N THR A 84 -26.88 30.46 14.23
CA THR A 84 -28.23 30.44 13.64
C THR A 84 -28.84 29.03 13.63
N PRO A 85 -30.17 28.89 13.61
CA PRO A 85 -30.83 27.59 13.55
C PRO A 85 -30.44 26.74 12.32
N PHE A 86 -30.18 27.39 11.18
CA PHE A 86 -29.76 26.69 9.96
C PHE A 86 -28.32 26.18 10.08
N GLU A 87 -27.40 26.98 10.64
CA GLU A 87 -26.04 26.52 10.91
C GLU A 87 -26.03 25.35 11.89
N ALA A 88 -26.87 25.39 12.94
CA ALA A 88 -27.01 24.29 13.89
C ALA A 88 -27.56 23.01 13.24
N MET A 89 -28.46 23.14 12.26
CA MET A 89 -28.94 21.99 11.49
C MET A 89 -27.84 21.39 10.62
N VAL A 90 -27.02 22.23 9.97
CA VAL A 90 -25.88 21.80 9.15
C VAL A 90 -24.84 21.11 10.03
N GLU A 91 -24.43 21.73 11.14
CA GLU A 91 -23.49 21.15 12.10
C GLU A 91 -23.99 19.79 12.59
N ARG A 92 -25.23 19.69 13.07
CA ARG A 92 -25.80 18.42 13.56
C ARG A 92 -25.78 17.32 12.51
N SER A 93 -26.14 17.66 11.27
CA SER A 93 -26.12 16.70 10.16
C SER A 93 -24.69 16.22 9.87
N ILE A 94 -23.73 17.14 9.84
CA ILE A 94 -22.33 16.82 9.56
C ILE A 94 -21.71 16.04 10.71
N ALA A 95 -21.99 16.43 11.95
CA ALA A 95 -21.55 15.72 13.15
C ALA A 95 -22.07 14.28 13.16
N GLY A 96 -23.37 14.09 12.88
CA GLY A 96 -23.99 12.77 12.82
C GLY A 96 -23.40 11.89 11.71
N GLN A 97 -23.19 12.44 10.51
CA GLN A 97 -22.55 11.71 9.40
C GLN A 97 -21.09 11.37 9.71
N THR A 98 -20.35 12.32 10.29
CA THR A 98 -18.94 12.13 10.66
C THR A 98 -18.79 11.05 11.72
N GLU A 99 -19.64 11.05 12.73
CA GLU A 99 -19.63 10.02 13.77
C GLU A 99 -20.00 8.64 13.19
N HIS A 100 -21.03 8.58 12.34
CA HIS A 100 -21.40 7.34 11.67
C HIS A 100 -20.26 6.79 10.78
N LEU A 101 -19.56 7.66 10.05
CA LEU A 101 -18.39 7.30 9.26
C LEU A 101 -17.24 6.79 10.13
N LYS A 102 -16.94 7.45 11.27
CA LYS A 102 -15.91 7.00 12.21
C LYS A 102 -16.23 5.62 12.78
N GLN A 103 -17.47 5.39 13.21
CA GLN A 103 -17.90 4.09 13.75
C GLN A 103 -17.84 3.00 12.68
N THR A 104 -18.27 3.30 11.46
CA THR A 104 -18.24 2.36 10.34
C THR A 104 -16.80 2.02 9.94
N ALA A 105 -15.92 3.02 9.85
CA ALA A 105 -14.50 2.82 9.59
C ALA A 105 -13.81 1.98 10.69
N ALA A 106 -14.10 2.27 11.96
CA ALA A 106 -13.58 1.48 13.10
C ALA A 106 -14.07 0.02 13.05
N ARG A 107 -15.34 -0.20 12.73
CA ARG A 107 -15.91 -1.55 12.57
C ARG A 107 -15.26 -2.32 11.42
N HIS A 108 -15.06 -1.68 10.27
CA HIS A 108 -14.38 -2.32 9.14
C HIS A 108 -12.93 -2.64 9.43
N ARG A 109 -12.22 -1.75 10.14
CA ARG A 109 -10.84 -2.01 10.58
C ARG A 109 -10.77 -3.23 11.49
N LEU A 110 -11.63 -3.30 12.51
CA LEU A 110 -11.68 -4.45 13.42
C LEU A 110 -12.05 -5.74 12.69
N ALA A 111 -13.00 -5.69 11.74
CA ALA A 111 -13.35 -6.84 10.93
C ALA A 111 -12.16 -7.34 10.08
N LEU A 112 -11.40 -6.44 9.47
CA LEU A 112 -10.20 -6.77 8.69
C LEU A 112 -9.08 -7.36 9.56
N GLU A 113 -8.90 -6.84 10.78
CA GLU A 113 -7.94 -7.37 11.75
C GLU A 113 -8.33 -8.79 12.19
N ASN A 114 -9.62 -9.02 12.50
CA ASN A 114 -10.13 -10.35 12.84
C ASN A 114 -9.99 -11.36 11.69
N GLU A 115 -10.36 -10.98 10.46
CA GLU A 115 -10.24 -11.86 9.28
C GLU A 115 -8.78 -12.27 9.03
N LYS A 116 -7.83 -11.35 9.28
CA LYS A 116 -6.40 -11.64 9.20
C LYS A 116 -5.98 -12.65 10.27
N ASP A 117 -6.40 -12.45 11.51
CA ASP A 117 -6.04 -13.33 12.63
C ASP A 117 -6.65 -14.73 12.47
N GLU A 118 -7.91 -14.82 12.02
CA GLU A 118 -8.58 -16.08 11.66
C GLU A 118 -7.82 -16.83 10.57
N LEU A 119 -7.38 -16.12 9.52
CA LEU A 119 -6.61 -16.74 8.44
C LEU A 119 -5.23 -17.23 8.93
N MET A 120 -4.55 -16.47 9.79
CA MET A 120 -3.26 -16.90 10.36
C MET A 120 -3.43 -18.14 11.24
N ALA A 121 -4.47 -18.17 12.07
CA ALA A 121 -4.82 -19.32 12.89
C ALA A 121 -5.12 -20.55 12.01
N TRP A 122 -5.92 -20.37 10.95
CA TRP A 122 -6.23 -21.43 9.99
C TRP A 122 -4.97 -21.98 9.29
N ILE A 123 -4.05 -21.11 8.84
CA ILE A 123 -2.78 -21.56 8.23
C ILE A 123 -1.97 -22.40 9.24
N HIS A 124 -1.91 -21.97 10.50
CA HIS A 124 -1.21 -22.72 11.55
C HIS A 124 -1.87 -24.08 11.82
N GLU A 125 -3.20 -24.13 11.89
CA GLU A 125 -3.96 -25.37 12.06
C GLU A 125 -3.74 -26.33 10.89
N VAL A 126 -3.71 -25.85 9.64
CA VAL A 126 -3.43 -26.67 8.44
C VAL A 126 -1.99 -27.18 8.41
N LYS A 127 -1.04 -26.43 8.97
CA LYS A 127 0.37 -26.86 9.03
C LYS A 127 0.55 -28.14 9.86
N THR A 128 -0.25 -28.33 10.91
CA THR A 128 -0.15 -29.50 11.81
C THR A 128 -0.44 -30.84 11.10
N PRO A 129 -1.61 -31.06 10.47
CA PRO A 129 -1.86 -32.27 9.69
C PRO A 129 -0.93 -32.37 8.49
N LEU A 130 -0.51 -31.25 7.89
CA LEU A 130 0.47 -31.27 6.81
C LEU A 130 1.82 -31.83 7.29
N THR A 131 2.31 -31.44 8.47
CA THR A 131 3.51 -32.04 9.08
C THR A 131 3.30 -33.53 9.40
N ALA A 132 2.13 -33.92 9.88
CA ALA A 132 1.82 -35.34 10.11
C ALA A 132 1.84 -36.15 8.80
N MET A 133 1.28 -35.61 7.72
CA MET A 133 1.35 -36.21 6.39
C MET A 133 2.78 -36.36 5.91
N HIS A 134 3.64 -35.35 6.13
CA HIS A 134 5.06 -35.44 5.79
C HIS A 134 5.74 -36.63 6.47
N LEU A 135 5.50 -36.80 7.78
CA LEU A 135 6.05 -37.91 8.57
C LEU A 135 5.54 -39.27 8.10
N ILE A 136 4.28 -39.35 7.64
CA ILE A 136 3.71 -40.57 7.05
C ILE A 136 4.39 -40.88 5.71
N ILE A 137 4.51 -39.88 4.83
CA ILE A 137 5.18 -40.01 3.53
C ILE A 137 6.65 -40.44 3.72
N ASP A 138 7.32 -39.89 4.73
CA ASP A 138 8.71 -40.22 5.02
C ASP A 138 8.95 -41.67 5.41
N ARG A 139 7.95 -42.32 6.02
CA ARG A 139 8.00 -43.74 6.42
C ARG A 139 7.67 -44.71 5.29
N MET A 140 7.23 -44.24 4.13
CA MET A 140 6.88 -45.11 3.02
C MET A 140 8.10 -45.79 2.42
N GLU A 141 8.01 -47.11 2.20
CA GLU A 141 9.08 -47.91 1.59
C GLU A 141 9.12 -47.76 0.07
N GLU A 142 7.95 -47.62 -0.56
CA GLU A 142 7.83 -47.49 -2.01
C GLU A 142 8.36 -46.12 -2.48
N LYS A 143 9.58 -46.11 -3.00
CA LYS A 143 10.31 -44.89 -3.40
C LYS A 143 9.57 -44.05 -4.45
N ALA A 144 8.94 -44.69 -5.44
CA ALA A 144 8.24 -44.01 -6.53
C ALA A 144 7.04 -43.22 -6.00
N LEU A 145 6.18 -43.87 -5.20
CA LEU A 145 5.02 -43.25 -4.58
C LEU A 145 5.43 -42.19 -3.55
N LYS A 146 6.45 -42.47 -2.73
CA LYS A 146 7.03 -41.49 -1.79
C LYS A 146 7.46 -40.21 -2.49
N SER A 147 8.16 -40.32 -3.62
CA SER A 147 8.63 -39.17 -4.39
C SER A 147 7.46 -38.31 -4.90
N GLN A 148 6.43 -38.93 -5.49
CA GLN A 148 5.24 -38.23 -6.00
C GLN A 148 4.46 -37.52 -4.88
N LEU A 149 4.28 -38.18 -3.73
CA LEU A 149 3.60 -37.58 -2.59
C LEU A 149 4.42 -36.44 -1.97
N SER A 150 5.73 -36.61 -1.82
CA SER A 150 6.62 -35.54 -1.33
C SER A 150 6.64 -34.32 -2.26
N TYR A 151 6.47 -34.52 -3.56
CA TYR A 151 6.38 -33.43 -4.54
C TYR A 151 5.13 -32.57 -4.33
N GLU A 152 3.95 -33.20 -4.27
CA GLU A 152 2.69 -32.47 -4.04
C GLU A 152 2.59 -31.92 -2.62
N TRP A 153 3.14 -32.62 -1.62
CA TRP A 153 3.25 -32.11 -0.26
C TRP A 153 4.07 -30.81 -0.21
N LEU A 154 5.25 -30.79 -0.85
CA LEU A 154 6.10 -29.60 -0.88
C LEU A 154 5.41 -28.46 -1.62
N ARG A 155 4.64 -28.75 -2.68
CA ARG A 155 3.81 -27.76 -3.38
C ARG A 155 2.80 -27.09 -2.45
N ILE A 156 2.06 -27.88 -1.67
CA ILE A 156 1.09 -27.35 -0.70
C ILE A 156 1.81 -26.54 0.38
N HIS A 157 2.96 -27.04 0.87
CA HIS A 157 3.77 -26.37 1.88
C HIS A 157 4.22 -24.98 1.42
N LEU A 158 4.77 -24.87 0.20
CA LEU A 158 5.23 -23.60 -0.37
C LEU A 158 4.07 -22.63 -0.64
N LEU A 159 2.90 -23.13 -1.05
CA LEU A 159 1.71 -22.29 -1.23
C LEU A 159 1.23 -21.69 0.09
N LEU A 160 1.18 -22.48 1.16
CA LEU A 160 0.80 -22.00 2.50
C LEU A 160 1.83 -21.03 3.05
N ASP A 161 3.11 -21.33 2.88
CA ASP A 161 4.21 -20.44 3.29
C ASP A 161 4.10 -19.08 2.58
N GLN A 162 3.82 -19.08 1.28
CA GLN A 162 3.62 -17.87 0.51
C GLN A 162 2.40 -17.06 1.00
N GLN A 163 1.27 -17.73 1.32
CA GLN A 163 0.09 -17.06 1.88
C GLN A 163 0.38 -16.43 3.26
N LEU A 164 1.13 -17.13 4.11
CA LEU A 164 1.53 -16.62 5.42
C LEU A 164 2.39 -15.36 5.27
N HIS A 165 3.40 -15.39 4.42
CA HIS A 165 4.28 -14.24 4.18
C HIS A 165 3.50 -13.08 3.54
N GLN A 166 2.61 -13.35 2.59
CA GLN A 166 1.75 -12.31 1.98
C GLN A 166 0.91 -11.56 3.01
N LYS A 167 0.42 -12.24 4.06
CA LYS A 167 -0.38 -11.60 5.11
C LYS A 167 0.49 -10.82 6.10
N ARG A 168 1.71 -11.28 6.36
CA ARG A 168 2.67 -10.60 7.26
C ARG A 168 3.36 -9.41 6.61
N ILE A 169 3.47 -9.37 5.28
CA ILE A 169 4.27 -8.37 4.55
C ILE A 169 3.79 -6.94 4.79
N SER A 170 2.50 -6.73 5.06
CA SER A 170 1.93 -5.40 5.35
C SER A 170 2.42 -4.80 6.67
N PHE A 171 3.03 -5.60 7.54
CA PHE A 171 3.54 -5.20 8.86
C PHE A 171 5.02 -5.53 9.03
N ILE A 172 5.72 -5.80 7.92
CA ILE A 172 7.12 -6.20 7.92
C ILE A 172 7.98 -5.22 8.72
N GLU A 173 7.81 -3.92 8.51
CA GLU A 173 8.57 -2.84 9.17
C GLU A 173 8.50 -2.88 10.70
N ASN A 174 7.42 -3.42 11.28
CA ASN A 174 7.23 -3.51 12.73
C ASN A 174 7.90 -4.75 13.38
N ASP A 175 8.33 -5.73 12.58
CA ASP A 175 8.81 -7.07 13.01
C ASP A 175 10.13 -7.46 12.31
N LEU A 176 10.95 -6.46 11.95
CA LEU A 176 12.28 -6.68 11.38
C LEU A 176 13.31 -6.84 12.49
N SER A 177 14.09 -7.92 12.41
CA SER A 177 15.27 -8.15 13.24
C SER A 177 16.49 -8.21 12.33
N VAL A 178 17.12 -7.06 12.11
CA VAL A 178 18.29 -6.95 11.23
C VAL A 178 19.55 -7.39 11.97
N GLU A 179 20.19 -8.44 11.47
CA GLU A 179 21.41 -9.03 12.03
C GLU A 179 22.38 -9.49 10.93
N PHE A 180 23.62 -9.81 11.31
CA PHE A 180 24.56 -10.44 10.40
C PHE A 180 24.18 -11.91 10.21
N ILE A 181 23.82 -12.26 8.98
CA ILE A 181 23.34 -13.58 8.59
C ILE A 181 24.40 -14.27 7.74
N GLN A 182 24.78 -15.46 8.17
CA GLN A 182 25.62 -16.36 7.40
C GLN A 182 24.81 -16.94 6.23
N LEU A 183 25.21 -16.63 5.00
CA LEU A 183 24.51 -17.04 3.78
C LEU A 183 24.51 -18.56 3.60
N GLN A 184 25.63 -19.22 3.91
CA GLN A 184 25.79 -20.66 3.69
C GLN A 184 24.72 -21.50 4.42
N PRO A 185 24.57 -21.46 5.76
CA PRO A 185 23.56 -22.26 6.43
C PRO A 185 22.13 -21.95 5.96
N LEU A 186 21.84 -20.69 5.64
CA LEU A 186 20.53 -20.27 5.14
C LEU A 186 20.24 -20.89 3.77
N ILE A 187 21.16 -20.73 2.80
CA ILE A 187 20.99 -21.27 1.44
C ILE A 187 20.91 -22.80 1.46
N PHE A 188 21.78 -23.48 2.22
CA PHE A 188 21.76 -24.94 2.32
C PHE A 188 20.45 -25.47 2.91
N LYS A 189 19.86 -24.75 3.87
CA LYS A 189 18.55 -25.10 4.42
C LYS A 189 17.47 -25.00 3.35
N GLU A 190 17.39 -23.88 2.63
CA GLU A 190 16.37 -23.69 1.58
C GLU A 190 16.53 -24.70 0.43
N ILE A 191 17.76 -25.04 0.03
CA ILE A 191 18.04 -26.10 -0.96
C ILE A 191 17.57 -27.46 -0.45
N LYS A 192 17.84 -27.79 0.81
CA LYS A 192 17.43 -29.06 1.42
C LYS A 192 15.91 -29.19 1.43
N ASP A 193 15.19 -28.12 1.75
CA ASP A 193 13.73 -28.13 1.76
C ASP A 193 13.13 -28.33 0.35
N LEU A 194 13.85 -27.94 -0.71
CA LEU A 194 13.47 -28.14 -2.11
C LEU A 194 13.89 -29.49 -2.71
N GLN A 195 14.56 -30.34 -1.94
CA GLN A 195 15.20 -31.56 -2.43
C GLN A 195 14.25 -32.49 -3.23
N SER A 196 12.99 -32.65 -2.82
CA SER A 196 12.04 -33.54 -3.50
C SER A 196 11.77 -33.10 -4.94
N TRP A 197 11.63 -31.79 -5.17
CA TRP A 197 11.45 -31.22 -6.50
C TRP A 197 12.73 -31.33 -7.33
N CYS A 198 13.90 -31.06 -6.72
CA CYS A 198 15.18 -31.14 -7.41
C CYS A 198 15.50 -32.57 -7.87
N ILE A 199 15.27 -33.59 -7.03
CA ILE A 199 15.51 -34.99 -7.40
C ILE A 199 14.60 -35.41 -8.56
N GLN A 200 13.32 -35.06 -8.52
CA GLN A 200 12.38 -35.43 -9.56
C GLN A 200 12.70 -34.77 -10.91
N LYS A 201 13.24 -33.54 -10.90
CA LYS A 201 13.62 -32.79 -12.10
C LYS A 201 15.07 -33.00 -12.53
N GLY A 202 15.87 -33.77 -11.78
CA GLY A 202 17.30 -33.96 -12.05
C GLY A 202 18.13 -32.69 -11.92
N ILE A 203 17.78 -31.80 -10.99
CA ILE A 203 18.44 -30.50 -10.78
C ILE A 203 19.51 -30.59 -9.70
N GLY A 204 20.71 -30.11 -10.02
CA GLY A 204 21.83 -29.94 -9.09
C GLY A 204 22.06 -28.48 -8.68
N PHE A 205 22.95 -28.26 -7.72
CA PHE A 205 23.37 -26.92 -7.29
C PHE A 205 24.89 -26.81 -7.24
N ASP A 206 25.44 -25.79 -7.90
CA ASP A 206 26.82 -25.32 -7.68
C ASP A 206 26.78 -24.06 -6.80
N ILE A 207 27.52 -24.08 -5.68
CA ILE A 207 27.43 -23.04 -4.66
C ILE A 207 28.83 -22.49 -4.39
N GLN A 208 29.05 -21.21 -4.74
CA GLN A 208 30.31 -20.50 -4.59
C GLN A 208 30.11 -19.20 -3.81
N LEU A 209 30.30 -19.26 -2.48
CA LEU A 209 30.04 -18.13 -1.58
C LEU A 209 31.34 -17.45 -1.12
N GLU A 210 31.87 -16.52 -1.92
CA GLU A 210 33.04 -15.71 -1.55
C GLU A 210 32.70 -14.75 -0.40
N ALA A 211 31.58 -14.04 -0.53
CA ALA A 211 31.02 -13.23 0.55
C ALA A 211 30.11 -14.09 1.44
N LYS A 212 30.47 -14.27 2.71
CA LYS A 212 29.81 -15.26 3.59
C LYS A 212 28.66 -14.71 4.42
N GLU A 213 28.67 -13.40 4.68
CA GLU A 213 27.73 -12.74 5.58
C GLU A 213 27.09 -11.53 4.93
N VAL A 214 25.83 -11.28 5.29
CA VAL A 214 25.06 -10.10 4.88
C VAL A 214 24.30 -9.55 6.06
N LEU A 215 24.01 -8.24 6.04
CA LEU A 215 23.16 -7.59 7.04
C LEU A 215 21.71 -7.61 6.55
N SER A 216 20.83 -8.37 7.21
CA SER A 216 19.42 -8.49 6.81
C SER A 216 18.56 -9.10 7.93
N ASP A 217 17.29 -9.40 7.65
CA ASP A 217 16.41 -10.20 8.51
C ASP A 217 16.39 -11.66 8.02
N ALA A 218 16.69 -12.61 8.92
CA ALA A 218 16.89 -14.00 8.54
C ALA A 218 15.61 -14.66 7.97
N LYS A 219 14.45 -14.31 8.53
CA LYS A 219 13.15 -14.86 8.15
C LYS A 219 12.74 -14.38 6.76
N TRP A 220 12.86 -13.08 6.50
CA TRP A 220 12.51 -12.48 5.21
C TRP A 220 13.53 -12.77 4.12
N LEU A 221 14.83 -12.79 4.45
CA LEU A 221 15.87 -13.20 3.51
C LEU A 221 15.68 -14.66 3.07
N ALA A 222 15.39 -15.56 4.02
CA ALA A 222 15.05 -16.95 3.70
C ALA A 222 13.84 -17.05 2.76
N PHE A 223 12.78 -16.25 3.00
CA PHE A 223 11.63 -16.19 2.11
C PHE A 223 12.00 -15.71 0.69
N ILE A 224 12.77 -14.63 0.56
CA ILE A 224 13.20 -14.11 -0.74
C ILE A 224 13.99 -15.18 -1.50
N ILE A 225 15.00 -15.78 -0.85
CA ILE A 225 15.82 -16.84 -1.45
C ILE A 225 14.96 -18.04 -1.86
N ARG A 226 14.02 -18.46 -1.00
CA ARG A 226 13.06 -19.53 -1.33
C ARG A 226 12.24 -19.20 -2.57
N GLN A 227 11.77 -17.96 -2.74
CA GLN A 227 11.03 -17.56 -3.96
C GLN A 227 11.90 -17.61 -5.21
N LEU A 228 13.18 -17.23 -5.12
CA LEU A 228 14.11 -17.30 -6.25
C LEU A 228 14.46 -18.75 -6.60
N LEU A 229 14.79 -19.57 -5.60
CA LEU A 229 15.15 -20.98 -5.80
C LEU A 229 13.96 -21.80 -6.32
N THR A 230 12.75 -21.56 -5.81
CA THR A 230 11.55 -22.25 -6.30
C THR A 230 11.28 -21.92 -7.76
N ASN A 231 11.47 -20.67 -8.19
CA ASN A 231 11.38 -20.31 -9.60
C ASN A 231 12.47 -20.98 -10.44
N ALA A 232 13.72 -20.92 -10.00
CA ALA A 232 14.84 -21.56 -10.70
C ALA A 232 14.59 -23.06 -10.92
N VAL A 233 14.16 -23.78 -9.88
CA VAL A 233 13.80 -25.21 -9.93
C VAL A 233 12.58 -25.46 -10.81
N LYS A 234 11.57 -24.58 -10.73
CA LYS A 234 10.33 -24.74 -11.49
C LYS A 234 10.53 -24.55 -12.99
N TYR A 235 11.37 -23.61 -13.41
CA TYR A 235 11.56 -23.25 -14.82
C TYR A 235 12.78 -23.89 -15.48
N SER A 236 13.53 -24.71 -14.73
CA SER A 236 14.62 -25.54 -15.20
C SER A 236 14.25 -27.02 -15.28
N GLU A 237 14.99 -27.77 -16.12
CA GLU A 237 14.96 -29.24 -16.21
C GLU A 237 16.38 -29.78 -16.42
N ALA A 238 16.73 -30.87 -15.74
CA ALA A 238 17.99 -31.61 -15.90
C ALA A 238 19.26 -30.72 -16.00
N SER A 239 19.33 -29.67 -15.18
CA SER A 239 20.37 -28.64 -15.22
C SER A 239 20.95 -28.36 -13.84
N GLU A 240 22.01 -27.55 -13.80
CA GLU A 240 22.65 -27.09 -12.57
C GLU A 240 22.27 -25.63 -12.31
N ILE A 241 21.76 -25.35 -11.10
CA ILE A 241 21.50 -23.99 -10.61
C ILE A 241 22.75 -23.49 -9.90
N GLU A 242 23.25 -22.33 -10.32
CA GLU A 242 24.47 -21.73 -9.81
C GLU A 242 24.13 -20.62 -8.81
N ILE A 243 24.68 -20.71 -7.60
CA ILE A 243 24.48 -19.73 -6.53
C ILE A 243 25.83 -19.13 -6.15
N LYS A 244 25.98 -17.82 -6.37
CA LYS A 244 27.23 -17.09 -6.17
C LYS A 244 27.05 -15.92 -5.23
N SER A 245 27.95 -15.74 -4.27
CA SER A 245 28.03 -14.48 -3.51
C SER A 245 29.41 -13.87 -3.57
N PHE A 246 29.48 -12.57 -3.81
CA PHE A 246 30.73 -11.83 -3.95
C PHE A 246 30.54 -10.38 -3.53
N GLN A 247 31.65 -9.69 -3.30
CA GLN A 247 31.67 -8.29 -2.94
C GLN A 247 31.78 -7.43 -4.21
N LYS A 248 30.86 -6.48 -4.40
CA LYS A 248 30.88 -5.49 -5.49
C LYS A 248 30.97 -4.09 -4.88
N GLY A 249 32.21 -3.59 -4.75
CA GLY A 249 32.47 -2.35 -4.00
C GLY A 249 32.18 -2.53 -2.51
N GLU A 250 31.36 -1.65 -1.93
CA GLU A 250 30.97 -1.74 -0.51
C GLU A 250 29.73 -2.63 -0.27
N GLN A 251 29.09 -3.14 -1.32
CA GLN A 251 27.90 -3.98 -1.22
C GLN A 251 28.23 -5.44 -1.50
N THR A 252 27.55 -6.32 -0.79
CA THR A 252 27.54 -7.75 -1.10
C THR A 252 26.44 -8.04 -2.12
N GLN A 253 26.72 -8.93 -3.07
CA GLN A 253 25.73 -9.45 -4.00
C GLN A 253 25.57 -10.97 -3.83
N LEU A 254 24.34 -11.46 -3.97
CA LEU A 254 24.01 -12.89 -4.08
C LEU A 254 23.27 -13.11 -5.39
N GLN A 255 23.82 -13.94 -6.26
CA GLN A 255 23.25 -14.33 -7.53
C GLN A 255 22.67 -15.73 -7.45
N VAL A 256 21.48 -15.91 -8.03
CA VAL A 256 20.86 -17.20 -8.30
C VAL A 256 20.66 -17.29 -9.80
N LYS A 257 21.41 -18.18 -10.45
CA LYS A 257 21.40 -18.38 -11.89
C LYS A 257 20.85 -19.76 -12.21
N ASP A 258 19.84 -19.77 -13.07
CA ASP A 258 19.27 -20.98 -13.65
C ASP A 258 19.57 -21.07 -15.15
N CYS A 259 19.52 -22.30 -15.67
CA CYS A 259 19.64 -22.63 -17.09
C CYS A 259 18.27 -23.05 -17.65
N GLY A 260 17.20 -22.40 -17.16
CA GLY A 260 15.84 -22.72 -17.56
C GLY A 260 15.48 -22.13 -18.92
N ARG A 261 14.18 -22.11 -19.22
CA ARG A 261 13.67 -21.54 -20.48
C ARG A 261 13.88 -20.03 -20.65
N GLY A 262 14.32 -19.32 -19.62
CA GLY A 262 14.43 -17.85 -19.61
C GLY A 262 13.06 -17.14 -19.65
N ILE A 263 13.11 -15.81 -19.79
CA ILE A 263 11.95 -14.92 -19.78
C ILE A 263 11.91 -14.18 -21.12
N ASP A 264 10.73 -14.09 -21.74
CA ASP A 264 10.54 -13.28 -22.95
C ASP A 264 10.93 -11.81 -22.64
N PRO A 265 11.76 -11.15 -23.47
CA PRO A 265 12.17 -9.76 -23.24
C PRO A 265 11.00 -8.79 -22.98
N LYS A 266 9.81 -9.05 -23.53
CA LYS A 266 8.60 -8.25 -23.31
C LYS A 266 8.01 -8.42 -21.90
N ASP A 267 8.22 -9.58 -21.29
CA ASP A 267 7.72 -9.93 -19.97
C ASP A 267 8.67 -9.49 -18.85
N VAL A 268 9.98 -9.36 -19.13
CA VAL A 268 11.02 -8.95 -18.14
C VAL A 268 10.62 -7.74 -17.30
N PRO A 269 10.08 -6.63 -17.85
CA PRO A 269 9.70 -5.47 -17.04
C PRO A 269 8.53 -5.72 -16.07
N ARG A 270 7.76 -6.78 -16.28
CA ARG A 270 6.49 -7.06 -15.59
C ARG A 270 6.55 -8.23 -14.62
N ILE A 271 7.66 -8.98 -14.57
CA ILE A 271 7.75 -10.19 -13.74
C ILE A 271 7.56 -9.95 -12.24
N PHE A 272 7.74 -8.71 -11.79
CA PHE A 272 7.52 -8.29 -10.42
C PHE A 272 6.14 -7.69 -10.16
N ASP A 273 5.27 -7.60 -11.18
CA ASP A 273 3.92 -7.10 -11.04
C ASP A 273 3.04 -8.13 -10.31
N LYS A 274 2.07 -7.62 -9.55
CA LYS A 274 1.18 -8.46 -8.75
C LYS A 274 0.33 -9.36 -9.66
N GLY A 275 0.48 -10.68 -9.50
CA GLY A 275 -0.33 -11.67 -10.21
C GLY A 275 0.10 -11.85 -11.67
N PHE A 276 1.30 -11.41 -12.04
CA PHE A 276 1.80 -11.58 -13.40
C PHE A 276 2.24 -13.03 -13.66
N THR A 277 1.73 -13.61 -14.74
CA THR A 277 2.17 -14.89 -15.29
C THR A 277 2.51 -14.68 -16.77
N SER A 278 3.57 -15.32 -17.25
CA SER A 278 4.03 -15.14 -18.64
C SER A 278 2.91 -15.44 -19.64
N THR A 279 2.92 -14.70 -20.75
CA THR A 279 1.89 -14.80 -21.80
C THR A 279 2.13 -15.94 -22.78
N THR A 280 3.40 -16.35 -22.94
CA THR A 280 3.85 -17.25 -24.00
C THR A 280 3.47 -18.71 -23.72
N ASP A 281 3.52 -19.12 -22.45
CA ASP A 281 3.25 -20.51 -22.04
C ASP A 281 1.97 -20.60 -21.19
N HIS A 282 0.84 -20.85 -21.85
CA HIS A 282 -0.45 -21.11 -21.18
C HIS A 282 -0.43 -22.38 -20.30
N HIS A 283 0.61 -23.22 -20.40
CA HIS A 283 0.77 -24.41 -19.55
C HIS A 283 1.14 -24.07 -18.09
N ASP A 284 1.53 -22.83 -17.79
CA ASP A 284 1.89 -22.39 -16.44
C ASP A 284 0.70 -22.03 -15.52
N GLN A 285 -0.51 -22.50 -15.82
CA GLN A 285 -1.73 -22.25 -15.02
C GLN A 285 -1.58 -22.57 -13.51
N ALA A 286 -0.57 -23.33 -13.12
CA ALA A 286 -0.21 -23.59 -11.73
C ALA A 286 0.48 -22.40 -11.01
N SER A 287 0.82 -21.33 -11.72
CA SER A 287 1.55 -20.17 -11.19
C SER A 287 0.59 -19.07 -10.76
N THR A 288 0.66 -18.62 -9.51
CA THR A 288 -0.17 -17.51 -9.03
C THR A 288 0.35 -16.13 -9.45
N GLY A 289 1.59 -16.05 -9.97
CA GLY A 289 2.24 -14.78 -10.30
C GLY A 289 2.56 -13.91 -9.08
N MET A 290 2.56 -14.50 -7.88
CA MET A 290 2.73 -13.76 -6.63
C MET A 290 4.14 -13.87 -6.04
N GLY A 291 4.92 -14.90 -6.38
CA GLY A 291 6.23 -15.17 -5.75
C GLY A 291 7.23 -14.02 -5.89
N LEU A 292 7.54 -13.62 -7.13
CA LEU A 292 8.48 -12.51 -7.38
C LEU A 292 7.95 -11.16 -6.87
N TYR A 293 6.65 -10.90 -7.00
CA TYR A 293 6.02 -9.72 -6.41
C TYR A 293 6.25 -9.65 -4.89
N LEU A 294 6.03 -10.77 -4.19
CA LEU A 294 6.23 -10.86 -2.74
C LEU A 294 7.72 -10.77 -2.36
N ALA A 295 8.61 -11.39 -3.14
CA ALA A 295 10.05 -11.26 -2.94
C ALA A 295 10.49 -9.79 -3.03
N LYS A 296 10.04 -9.06 -4.06
CA LYS A 296 10.33 -7.63 -4.21
C LYS A 296 9.74 -6.79 -3.07
N LYS A 297 8.51 -7.11 -2.64
CA LYS A 297 7.88 -6.44 -1.49
C LYS A 297 8.61 -6.70 -0.17
N ALA A 298 9.16 -7.90 0.03
CA ALA A 298 9.93 -8.26 1.22
C ALA A 298 11.34 -7.65 1.19
N ALA A 299 11.94 -7.51 0.00
CA ALA A 299 13.26 -6.93 -0.20
C ALA A 299 13.30 -5.41 0.03
N ALA A 300 12.23 -4.69 -0.32
CA ALA A 300 12.16 -3.24 -0.21
C ALA A 300 12.48 -2.68 1.20
N PRO A 301 11.84 -3.13 2.30
CA PRO A 301 12.15 -2.64 3.65
C PRO A 301 13.50 -3.13 4.18
N LEU A 302 14.08 -4.17 3.57
CA LEU A 302 15.44 -4.65 3.84
C LEU A 302 16.50 -3.89 3.03
N LEU A 303 16.10 -2.91 2.22
CA LEU A 303 16.96 -2.19 1.28
C LEU A 303 17.73 -3.12 0.34
N ILE A 304 17.21 -4.33 0.08
CA ILE A 304 17.78 -5.27 -0.87
C ILE A 304 17.23 -4.94 -2.25
N HIS A 305 18.12 -4.68 -3.20
CA HIS A 305 17.73 -4.52 -4.59
C HIS A 305 17.70 -5.89 -5.30
N ILE A 306 16.65 -6.16 -6.07
CA ILE A 306 16.52 -7.37 -6.88
C ILE A 306 16.61 -6.98 -8.35
N ASP A 307 17.72 -7.35 -8.98
CA ASP A 307 17.93 -7.26 -10.42
C ASP A 307 17.65 -8.59 -11.10
N VAL A 308 17.31 -8.54 -12.38
CA VAL A 308 17.10 -9.72 -13.22
C VAL A 308 17.75 -9.51 -14.58
N GLU A 309 18.50 -10.50 -15.02
CA GLU A 309 19.03 -10.62 -16.38
C GLU A 309 18.53 -11.97 -16.92
N SER A 310 17.87 -11.97 -18.07
CA SER A 310 17.33 -13.19 -18.65
C SER A 310 17.40 -13.15 -20.17
N GLU A 311 17.71 -14.31 -20.74
CA GLU A 311 17.68 -14.53 -22.17
C GLU A 311 16.78 -15.73 -22.46
N PHE A 312 15.83 -15.53 -23.36
CA PHE A 312 14.87 -16.56 -23.74
C PHE A 312 15.59 -17.77 -24.35
N GLY A 313 15.37 -18.95 -23.77
CA GLY A 313 16.02 -20.20 -24.12
C GLY A 313 17.38 -20.45 -23.48
N ALA A 314 17.95 -19.49 -22.74
CA ALA A 314 19.28 -19.64 -22.11
C ALA A 314 19.23 -19.66 -20.57
N GLY A 315 18.24 -18.99 -19.95
CA GLY A 315 18.04 -19.01 -18.50
C GLY A 315 17.81 -17.64 -17.88
N THR A 316 17.91 -17.57 -16.55
CA THR A 316 17.69 -16.34 -15.78
C THR A 316 18.71 -16.21 -14.66
N VAL A 317 19.17 -14.99 -14.42
CA VAL A 317 20.02 -14.61 -13.30
C VAL A 317 19.29 -13.57 -12.47
N PHE A 318 18.94 -13.92 -11.23
CA PHE A 318 18.50 -12.95 -10.24
C PHE A 318 19.69 -12.52 -9.39
N THR A 319 19.87 -11.21 -9.22
CA THR A 319 20.93 -10.65 -8.36
C THR A 319 20.30 -9.89 -7.21
N LEU A 320 20.55 -10.33 -5.98
CA LEU A 320 20.24 -9.59 -4.76
C LEU A 320 21.44 -8.73 -4.38
N THR A 321 21.25 -7.41 -4.33
CA THR A 321 22.27 -6.47 -3.84
C THR A 321 21.89 -6.01 -2.44
N PHE A 322 22.75 -6.31 -1.46
CA PHE A 322 22.52 -5.99 -0.05
C PHE A 322 22.97 -4.56 0.27
N PRO A 323 22.34 -3.90 1.25
CA PRO A 323 22.72 -2.55 1.66
C PRO A 323 24.10 -2.54 2.34
N ILE A 324 24.73 -1.36 2.32
CA ILE A 324 26.00 -1.12 3.03
C ILE A 324 25.70 -1.05 4.53
N ARG A 325 26.65 -1.50 5.37
CA ARG A 325 26.50 -1.55 6.84
C ARG A 325 25.93 -0.28 7.47
N ASN A 326 26.32 0.91 6.98
CA ASN A 326 25.87 2.20 7.54
C ASN A 326 24.45 2.62 7.10
N GLN A 327 23.86 2.00 6.07
CA GLN A 327 22.52 2.39 5.60
C GLN A 327 21.41 1.98 6.59
N PHE A 328 21.62 0.92 7.38
CA PHE A 328 20.67 0.50 8.40
C PHE A 328 20.73 1.32 9.68
N GLU A 329 21.79 2.11 9.94
CA GLU A 329 21.83 3.00 11.11
C GLU A 329 20.63 3.96 11.11
N HIS A 330 20.16 4.39 9.92
CA HIS A 330 18.96 5.21 9.78
C HIS A 330 17.63 4.48 10.01
N VAL A 331 17.62 3.15 9.89
CA VAL A 331 16.40 2.32 10.05
C VAL A 331 16.26 1.82 11.49
N ILE A 332 17.38 1.51 12.17
CA ILE A 332 17.39 0.96 13.54
C ILE A 332 17.37 2.08 14.61
N SER A 333 17.75 3.32 14.28
CA SER A 333 17.82 4.45 15.23
C SER A 333 16.51 5.23 15.44
N VAL A 334 15.37 4.73 14.94
CA VAL A 334 14.03 5.26 15.21
C VAL A 334 13.29 4.29 16.11
#